data_AF-A0A395RFM3-F1
#
_entry.id   AF-A0A395RFM3-F1
#
_cell.length_a   1.000
_cell.length_b   1.000
_cell.length_c   1.000
_cell.angle_alpha   90.00
_cell.angle_beta   90.00
_cell.angle_gamma   90.00
#
_symmetry.space_group_name_H-M   'P 1'
#
loop_
_entity.id
_entity.type
_entity.pdbx_description
1 polymer ?
#
loop_
_entity_poly.entity_id
_entity_poly.type
_entity_poly.pdbx_seq_one_letter_code
_entity_poly.pdbx_strand_id
1 'polypeptide(L)'
;MSASEPTEPKVEETKPEETKPEETKPAEAEGTAEKPVTSSSVFSMFGGGAKKEKKEDEERGDNSGSAKAQREAAEAAKGDEEDAPESEDVHFEPVIKLTEKVDTKTNEEAEEQTFKMRAKLFKFVKESSEWKERGTGDVRLLKHKENGKTRLVMRRDKTLKVCANHYIVPEMKLSPNVGSDRSWVWNAAADVSEGEPEAVTLAIRFANAENANNFKDSFMKAQKENEEIFNKAQEAEAPPS
;
A
#
# COMPACT_ATOMS: atom_id res chain seq x y z
N MET A 1 -49.12 -30.00 72.07
CA MET A 1 -49.29 -30.78 70.83
C MET A 1 -48.09 -30.48 69.93
N SER A 2 -47.64 -31.49 69.18
CA SER A 2 -46.66 -31.53 68.09
C SER A 2 -45.60 -30.42 67.92
N ALA A 3 -44.33 -30.87 67.85
CA ALA A 3 -43.25 -30.22 67.09
C ALA A 3 -43.52 -30.36 65.55
N SER A 4 -42.71 -29.92 64.58
CA SER A 4 -41.25 -29.71 64.50
C SER A 4 -40.86 -29.03 63.17
N GLU A 5 -39.73 -28.31 63.15
CA GLU A 5 -38.86 -28.07 61.97
C GLU A 5 -38.06 -29.36 61.60
N PRO A 6 -37.15 -29.41 60.59
CA PRO A 6 -37.00 -28.70 59.30
C PRO A 6 -36.75 -29.70 58.11
N THR A 7 -36.07 -29.27 57.03
CA THR A 7 -35.08 -29.99 56.17
C THR A 7 -35.41 -30.11 54.66
N GLU A 8 -34.39 -29.86 53.81
CA GLU A 8 -34.38 -30.09 52.35
C GLU A 8 -34.21 -31.59 51.96
N PRO A 9 -34.40 -31.95 50.68
CA PRO A 9 -33.41 -32.83 50.02
C PRO A 9 -33.07 -32.47 48.56
N LYS A 10 -32.18 -33.28 47.96
CA LYS A 10 -31.29 -32.96 46.83
C LYS A 10 -31.24 -34.13 45.81
N VAL A 11 -31.16 -33.82 44.49
CA VAL A 11 -30.88 -34.67 43.28
C VAL A 11 -31.68 -35.97 43.05
N GLU A 12 -31.99 -36.28 41.78
CA GLU A 12 -31.30 -37.36 41.03
C GLU A 12 -31.42 -37.15 39.50
N GLU A 13 -30.46 -37.68 38.73
CA GLU A 13 -30.41 -37.63 37.25
C GLU A 13 -31.10 -38.84 36.60
N THR A 14 -31.41 -38.81 35.30
CA THR A 14 -31.50 -40.04 34.48
C THR A 14 -31.40 -39.79 32.97
N LYS A 15 -30.54 -40.57 32.31
CA LYS A 15 -30.47 -40.85 30.85
C LYS A 15 -30.10 -42.34 30.76
N PRO A 16 -30.81 -43.20 30.00
CA PRO A 16 -30.37 -43.60 28.64
C PRO A 16 -31.56 -44.07 27.72
N GLU A 17 -31.44 -44.62 26.49
CA GLU A 17 -30.30 -44.74 25.55
C GLU A 17 -30.69 -44.55 24.06
N GLU A 18 -30.90 -45.62 23.28
CA GLU A 18 -30.93 -45.67 21.80
C GLU A 18 -31.97 -46.66 21.23
N THR A 19 -32.29 -46.54 19.93
CA THR A 19 -32.59 -47.70 19.03
C THR A 19 -32.42 -47.36 17.53
N LYS A 20 -31.85 -48.32 16.79
CA LYS A 20 -31.70 -48.49 15.32
C LYS A 20 -32.02 -50.01 15.05
N PRO A 21 -32.18 -50.60 13.83
CA PRO A 21 -31.94 -50.19 12.43
C PRO A 21 -33.26 -50.16 11.59
N GLU A 22 -33.38 -50.17 10.25
CA GLU A 22 -32.62 -50.78 9.13
C GLU A 22 -32.82 -50.04 7.77
N GLU A 23 -32.35 -50.62 6.66
CA GLU A 23 -31.87 -49.96 5.43
C GLU A 23 -32.88 -49.79 4.27
N THR A 24 -32.56 -48.87 3.34
CA THR A 24 -32.73 -49.13 1.88
C THR A 24 -31.85 -48.17 1.03
N LYS A 25 -31.19 -48.71 0.00
CA LYS A 25 -30.54 -47.99 -1.14
C LYS A 25 -31.38 -48.21 -2.42
N PRO A 26 -31.12 -47.66 -3.65
CA PRO A 26 -29.92 -47.02 -4.22
C PRO A 26 -29.84 -45.49 -3.89
N ALA A 27 -29.09 -44.57 -4.54
CA ALA A 27 -28.33 -44.56 -5.81
C ALA A 27 -27.08 -43.62 -5.74
N GLU A 28 -26.77 -42.90 -6.83
CA GLU A 28 -25.66 -41.95 -7.00
C GLU A 28 -26.11 -40.62 -7.62
N ALA A 29 -25.58 -39.49 -7.12
CA ALA A 29 -25.20 -38.30 -7.92
C ALA A 29 -24.34 -37.35 -7.06
N GLU A 30 -23.40 -36.67 -7.69
CA GLU A 30 -22.28 -35.91 -7.12
C GLU A 30 -22.65 -34.82 -6.09
N GLY A 31 -21.78 -34.65 -5.09
CA GLY A 31 -21.77 -33.49 -4.22
C GLY A 31 -20.35 -32.91 -4.11
N THR A 32 -20.20 -31.60 -4.31
CA THR A 32 -18.99 -30.85 -4.00
C THR A 32 -19.30 -29.80 -2.93
N ALA A 33 -18.84 -30.06 -1.71
CA ALA A 33 -18.83 -29.10 -0.62
C ALA A 33 -17.44 -28.45 -0.49
N GLU A 34 -17.41 -27.17 -0.15
CA GLU A 34 -16.22 -26.33 -0.13
C GLU A 34 -15.18 -26.76 0.92
N LYS A 35 -13.90 -26.50 0.64
CA LYS A 35 -12.81 -26.51 1.63
C LYS A 35 -11.87 -25.33 1.41
N PRO A 36 -11.28 -24.76 2.48
CA PRO A 36 -10.52 -23.52 2.39
C PRO A 36 -9.13 -23.73 1.79
N VAL A 37 -8.74 -22.86 0.86
CA VAL A 37 -7.38 -22.84 0.31
C VAL A 37 -6.47 -21.94 1.14
N THR A 38 -5.62 -22.56 1.96
CA THR A 38 -4.55 -21.87 2.69
C THR A 38 -3.37 -21.54 1.78
N SER A 39 -2.56 -20.56 2.20
CA SER A 39 -1.50 -19.93 1.42
C SER A 39 -0.31 -20.85 1.10
N SER A 40 -0.01 -21.03 -0.20
CA SER A 40 1.33 -21.44 -0.67
C SER A 40 1.59 -21.16 -2.15
N SER A 41 0.59 -21.32 -3.04
CA SER A 41 0.82 -21.42 -4.50
C SER A 41 0.91 -20.13 -5.31
N VAL A 42 0.76 -18.94 -4.70
CA VAL A 42 0.86 -17.64 -5.42
C VAL A 42 2.22 -16.94 -5.30
N PHE A 43 3.20 -17.54 -4.61
CA PHE A 43 4.50 -16.89 -4.32
C PHE A 43 5.64 -17.26 -5.29
N SER A 44 5.39 -18.11 -6.30
CA SER A 44 6.44 -18.75 -7.10
C SER A 44 7.07 -17.91 -8.22
N MET A 45 6.67 -16.65 -8.44
CA MET A 45 7.18 -15.80 -9.53
C MET A 45 8.29 -14.81 -9.15
N PHE A 46 8.78 -14.80 -7.91
CA PHE A 46 9.92 -13.96 -7.49
C PHE A 46 11.25 -14.73 -7.34
N GLY A 47 11.25 -16.05 -7.51
CA GLY A 47 12.43 -16.91 -7.30
C GLY A 47 13.09 -17.35 -8.61
N GLY A 48 14.13 -16.63 -9.06
CA GLY A 48 15.01 -17.09 -10.15
C GLY A 48 15.73 -18.40 -9.80
N GLY A 49 15.85 -19.30 -10.77
CA GLY A 49 16.26 -20.69 -10.52
C GLY A 49 17.76 -21.00 -10.68
N ALA A 50 18.08 -22.24 -10.28
CA ALA A 50 19.25 -23.06 -10.61
C ALA A 50 20.66 -22.58 -10.19
N LYS A 51 21.46 -23.55 -9.71
CA LYS A 51 22.78 -23.38 -9.09
C LYS A 51 23.86 -24.02 -9.98
N LYS A 52 24.91 -23.28 -10.34
CA LYS A 52 26.21 -23.86 -10.75
C LYS A 52 27.39 -22.94 -10.38
N GLU A 53 28.61 -23.40 -10.68
CA GLU A 53 29.80 -23.26 -9.83
C GLU A 53 30.62 -21.96 -9.98
N LYS A 54 31.60 -21.84 -9.08
CA LYS A 54 32.38 -20.65 -8.72
C LYS A 54 33.53 -20.38 -9.70
N LYS A 55 33.75 -19.11 -10.06
CA LYS A 55 35.06 -18.55 -10.44
C LYS A 55 35.16 -17.11 -9.90
N GLU A 56 36.38 -16.61 -9.72
CA GLU A 56 36.71 -15.50 -8.81
C GLU A 56 36.54 -14.09 -9.40
N ASP A 57 36.74 -13.09 -8.53
CA ASP A 57 36.31 -11.69 -8.63
C ASP A 57 36.65 -10.92 -9.91
N GLU A 58 35.71 -10.08 -10.36
CA GLU A 58 35.84 -8.61 -10.26
C GLU A 58 34.47 -7.90 -10.46
N GLU A 59 34.36 -6.67 -9.96
CA GLU A 59 33.27 -5.69 -10.12
C GLU A 59 31.79 -6.12 -9.86
N ARG A 60 31.38 -6.05 -8.59
CA ARG A 60 29.98 -6.25 -8.15
C ARG A 60 29.08 -5.02 -8.45
N GLY A 61 28.84 -4.76 -9.73
CA GLY A 61 27.83 -3.80 -10.19
C GLY A 61 26.40 -4.38 -10.18
N ASP A 62 25.42 -3.58 -9.74
CA ASP A 62 23.99 -3.94 -9.74
C ASP A 62 23.45 -4.05 -11.19
N ASN A 63 23.49 -5.27 -11.74
CA ASN A 63 22.86 -5.57 -13.04
C ASN A 63 21.34 -5.76 -12.90
N SER A 64 20.66 -4.69 -12.47
CA SER A 64 19.25 -4.50 -12.79
C SER A 64 19.10 -4.55 -14.31
N GLY A 65 18.34 -5.51 -14.84
CA GLY A 65 18.28 -5.80 -16.27
C GLY A 65 17.86 -4.63 -17.17
N SER A 66 17.29 -3.57 -16.59
CA SER A 66 17.03 -2.30 -17.27
C SER A 66 18.32 -1.57 -17.69
N ALA A 67 19.37 -1.56 -16.86
CA ALA A 67 20.57 -0.77 -17.11
C ALA A 67 21.45 -1.35 -18.22
N LYS A 68 21.60 -2.68 -18.27
CA LYS A 68 22.32 -3.35 -19.35
C LYS A 68 21.54 -3.30 -20.67
N ALA A 69 20.22 -3.57 -20.64
CA ALA A 69 19.38 -3.43 -21.82
C ALA A 69 19.35 -1.98 -22.36
N GLN A 70 19.41 -0.96 -21.49
CA GLN A 70 19.53 0.44 -21.90
C GLN A 70 20.90 0.78 -22.52
N ARG A 71 22.00 0.17 -22.04
CA ARG A 71 23.33 0.36 -22.65
C ARG A 71 23.43 -0.36 -24.00
N GLU A 72 22.97 -1.60 -24.10
CA GLU A 72 22.97 -2.37 -25.34
C GLU A 72 22.03 -1.74 -26.40
N ALA A 73 20.88 -1.19 -25.99
CA ALA A 73 20.02 -0.39 -26.87
C ALA A 73 20.67 0.94 -27.31
N ALA A 74 21.45 1.58 -26.43
CA ALA A 74 22.16 2.82 -26.76
C ALA A 74 23.42 2.61 -27.63
N GLU A 75 24.04 1.42 -27.61
CA GLU A 75 25.07 1.03 -28.57
C GLU A 75 24.47 0.63 -29.92
N ALA A 76 23.36 -0.14 -29.92
CA ALA A 76 22.65 -0.48 -31.16
C ALA A 76 22.13 0.76 -31.92
N ALA A 77 21.79 1.84 -31.20
CA ALA A 77 21.35 3.11 -31.78
C ALA A 77 22.47 3.97 -32.40
N LYS A 78 23.75 3.55 -32.36
CA LYS A 78 24.88 4.28 -32.96
C LYS A 78 25.32 3.78 -34.34
N GLY A 79 24.64 2.77 -34.88
CA GLY A 79 25.08 2.06 -36.09
C GLY A 79 24.50 2.54 -37.41
N ASP A 80 23.49 3.42 -37.40
CA ASP A 80 22.64 3.67 -38.57
C ASP A 80 22.10 5.12 -38.61
N GLU A 81 23.02 6.09 -38.67
CA GLU A 81 22.72 7.48 -39.07
C GLU A 81 22.98 7.66 -40.59
N GLU A 82 22.31 6.89 -41.44
CA GLU A 82 22.07 7.31 -42.84
C GLU A 82 20.79 8.16 -42.87
N ASP A 83 20.88 9.33 -43.53
CA ASP A 83 19.85 10.38 -43.62
C ASP A 83 18.41 9.84 -43.75
N ALA A 84 17.70 9.78 -42.63
CA ALA A 84 16.24 9.75 -42.65
C ALA A 84 15.77 11.11 -43.20
N PRO A 85 14.99 11.16 -44.30
CA PRO A 85 14.58 12.41 -44.90
C PRO A 85 13.81 13.25 -43.87
N GLU A 86 14.30 14.48 -43.66
CA GLU A 86 13.73 15.43 -42.71
C GLU A 86 12.24 15.63 -43.01
N SER A 87 11.37 15.12 -42.13
CA SER A 87 9.92 15.14 -42.36
C SER A 87 9.42 16.57 -42.40
N GLU A 88 8.66 16.95 -43.43
CA GLU A 88 8.08 18.28 -43.57
C GLU A 88 7.38 18.70 -42.26
N ASP A 89 7.80 19.84 -41.67
CA ASP A 89 7.24 20.34 -40.41
C ASP A 89 5.80 20.83 -40.63
N VAL A 90 4.83 19.92 -40.40
CA VAL A 90 3.41 20.18 -40.63
C VAL A 90 2.90 21.18 -39.59
N HIS A 91 2.79 22.44 -40.01
CA HIS A 91 2.24 23.50 -39.18
C HIS A 91 0.72 23.36 -38.97
N PHE A 92 0.27 23.43 -37.71
CA PHE A 92 -1.15 23.41 -37.34
C PHE A 92 -1.56 24.72 -36.68
N GLU A 93 -2.64 25.35 -37.16
CA GLU A 93 -3.22 26.50 -36.48
C GLU A 93 -3.92 26.09 -35.16
N PRO A 94 -3.66 26.77 -34.02
CA PRO A 94 -4.30 26.42 -32.75
C PRO A 94 -5.80 26.71 -32.74
N VAL A 95 -6.61 25.66 -32.60
CA VAL A 95 -8.08 25.73 -32.48
C VAL A 95 -8.52 26.57 -31.26
N ILE A 96 -7.73 26.55 -30.18
CA ILE A 96 -7.97 27.32 -28.96
C ILE A 96 -6.69 28.05 -28.58
N LYS A 97 -6.78 29.36 -28.35
CA LYS A 97 -5.69 30.20 -27.86
C LYS A 97 -5.90 30.49 -26.38
N LEU A 98 -5.06 29.89 -25.53
CA LEU A 98 -5.03 30.19 -24.09
C LEU A 98 -4.33 31.53 -23.88
N THR A 99 -5.09 32.63 -23.96
CA THR A 99 -4.56 34.01 -23.89
C THR A 99 -4.15 34.45 -22.49
N GLU A 100 -4.73 33.84 -21.46
CA GLU A 100 -4.47 34.20 -20.06
C GLU A 100 -3.58 33.15 -19.39
N LYS A 101 -2.47 33.62 -18.81
CA LYS A 101 -1.64 32.77 -17.95
C LYS A 101 -2.32 32.61 -16.59
N VAL A 102 -2.95 31.46 -16.38
CA VAL A 102 -3.54 31.09 -15.09
C VAL A 102 -2.43 30.95 -14.04
N ASP A 103 -2.59 31.61 -12.89
CA ASP A 103 -1.73 31.38 -11.72
C ASP A 103 -2.08 30.05 -11.04
N THR A 104 -1.13 29.11 -11.03
CA THR A 104 -1.36 27.74 -10.53
C THR A 104 -0.81 27.60 -9.12
N LYS A 105 -1.69 27.60 -8.13
CA LYS A 105 -1.33 27.32 -6.72
C LYS A 105 -1.22 25.82 -6.47
N THR A 106 -0.30 25.43 -5.59
CA THR A 106 -0.10 24.03 -5.21
C THR A 106 -1.07 23.59 -4.10
N ASN A 107 -1.56 24.54 -3.30
CA ASN A 107 -2.31 24.32 -2.05
C ASN A 107 -1.47 23.57 -1.00
N GLU A 108 -0.19 23.92 -0.95
CA GLU A 108 0.84 23.40 -0.03
C GLU A 108 1.64 24.57 0.62
N GLU A 109 1.31 25.83 0.30
CA GLU A 109 2.05 27.03 0.70
C GLU A 109 1.96 27.31 2.22
N ALA A 110 0.86 26.87 2.85
CA ALA A 110 0.63 26.95 4.29
C ALA A 110 1.33 25.84 5.09
N GLU A 111 2.16 25.01 4.45
CA GLU A 111 2.78 23.83 5.07
C GLU A 111 4.32 23.94 5.10
N GLU A 112 4.92 23.18 6.02
CA GLU A 112 6.36 22.96 6.14
C GLU A 112 6.67 21.51 5.72
N GLN A 113 7.67 21.34 4.85
CA GLN A 113 8.11 20.02 4.40
C GLN A 113 9.09 19.41 5.42
N THR A 114 8.58 18.58 6.34
CA THR A 114 9.36 17.93 7.39
C THR A 114 10.16 16.71 6.91
N PHE A 115 9.75 16.13 5.77
CA PHE A 115 10.47 15.04 5.10
C PHE A 115 10.29 15.11 3.58
N LYS A 116 11.33 14.72 2.83
CA LYS A 116 11.29 14.54 1.37
C LYS A 116 12.23 13.41 0.97
N MET A 117 11.74 12.46 0.17
CA MET A 117 12.57 11.37 -0.37
C MET A 117 12.03 10.85 -1.71
N ARG A 118 12.93 10.40 -2.59
CA ARG A 118 12.56 9.70 -3.82
C ARG A 118 12.01 8.31 -3.51
N ALA A 119 10.85 7.96 -4.06
CA ALA A 119 10.19 6.68 -3.83
C ALA A 119 9.38 6.17 -5.04
N LYS A 120 8.99 4.90 -4.99
CA LYS A 120 7.95 4.30 -5.85
C LYS A 120 6.81 3.79 -4.97
N LEU A 121 5.59 4.18 -5.29
CA LEU A 121 4.36 3.84 -4.57
C LEU A 121 3.52 2.85 -5.37
N PHE A 122 2.93 1.91 -4.67
CA PHE A 122 2.02 0.89 -5.18
C PHE A 122 0.70 0.92 -4.41
N LYS A 123 -0.40 0.55 -5.09
CA LYS A 123 -1.71 0.29 -4.48
C LYS A 123 -2.02 -1.20 -4.63
N PHE A 124 -2.52 -1.82 -3.57
CA PHE A 124 -3.07 -3.18 -3.66
C PHE A 124 -4.46 -3.12 -4.29
N VAL A 125 -4.70 -3.93 -5.31
CA VAL A 125 -6.00 -4.10 -5.96
C VAL A 125 -6.58 -5.42 -5.47
N LYS A 126 -7.69 -5.36 -4.73
CA LYS A 126 -8.25 -6.51 -4.03
C LYS A 126 -8.86 -7.52 -5.00
N GLU A 127 -9.44 -7.02 -6.08
CA GLU A 127 -10.18 -7.76 -7.10
C GLU A 127 -9.26 -8.75 -7.86
N SER A 128 -8.03 -8.34 -8.14
CA SER A 128 -6.98 -9.17 -8.76
C SER A 128 -5.91 -9.64 -7.77
N SER A 129 -6.01 -9.26 -6.49
CA SER A 129 -5.05 -9.58 -5.41
C SER A 129 -3.59 -9.26 -5.76
N GLU A 130 -3.36 -8.13 -6.44
CA GLU A 130 -2.04 -7.75 -6.96
C GLU A 130 -1.61 -6.32 -6.55
N TRP A 131 -0.31 -6.05 -6.62
CA TRP A 131 0.24 -4.71 -6.42
C TRP A 131 0.41 -3.99 -7.76
N LYS A 132 -0.33 -2.89 -7.97
CA LYS A 132 -0.15 -2.01 -9.15
C LYS A 132 0.69 -0.80 -8.78
N GLU A 133 1.60 -0.40 -9.66
CA GLU A 133 2.33 0.88 -9.48
C GLU A 133 1.33 2.04 -9.54
N ARG A 134 1.30 2.85 -8.46
CA ARG A 134 0.46 4.05 -8.37
C ARG A 134 1.23 5.29 -8.82
N GLY A 135 2.54 5.33 -8.60
CA GLY A 135 3.40 6.41 -9.08
C GLY A 135 4.86 6.32 -8.60
N THR A 136 5.77 6.90 -9.39
CA THR A 136 7.17 7.15 -9.01
C THR A 136 7.39 8.66 -8.92
N GLY A 137 8.06 9.11 -7.86
CA GLY A 137 8.18 10.54 -7.56
C GLY A 137 8.82 10.83 -6.20
N ASP A 138 8.66 12.05 -5.71
CA ASP A 138 9.09 12.44 -4.37
C ASP A 138 7.92 12.34 -3.40
N VAL A 139 8.04 11.49 -2.37
CA VAL A 139 7.13 11.48 -1.22
C VAL A 139 7.56 12.57 -0.25
N ARG A 140 6.58 13.34 0.26
CA ARG A 140 6.79 14.41 1.22
C ARG A 140 5.85 14.26 2.40
N LEU A 141 6.35 14.59 3.58
CA LEU A 141 5.50 14.84 4.75
C LEU A 141 5.40 16.35 4.93
N LEU A 142 4.17 16.86 4.91
CA LEU A 142 3.84 18.29 4.93
C LEU A 142 3.07 18.59 6.22
N LYS A 143 3.62 19.44 7.08
CA LYS A 143 3.04 19.85 8.35
C LYS A 143 2.41 21.23 8.23
N HIS A 144 1.11 21.35 8.47
CA HIS A 144 0.41 22.63 8.35
C HIS A 144 0.86 23.61 9.45
N LYS A 145 1.21 24.85 9.08
CA LYS A 145 1.79 25.84 9.99
C LYS A 145 0.86 26.26 11.13
N GLU A 146 -0.44 26.33 10.85
CA GLU A 146 -1.46 26.77 11.83
C GLU A 146 -1.98 25.62 12.71
N ASN A 147 -2.61 24.60 12.12
CA ASN A 147 -3.22 23.50 12.88
C ASN A 147 -2.24 22.36 13.28
N GLY A 148 -0.99 22.41 12.83
CA GLY A 148 0.07 21.44 13.17
C GLY A 148 -0.07 20.05 12.56
N LYS A 149 -1.17 19.72 11.86
CA LYS A 149 -1.41 18.38 11.31
C LYS A 149 -0.46 18.09 10.15
N THR A 150 0.09 16.89 10.14
CA THR A 150 0.98 16.39 9.08
C THR A 150 0.24 15.47 8.11
N ARG A 151 0.38 15.70 6.80
CA ARG A 151 -0.11 14.82 5.73
C ARG A 151 1.03 14.29 4.87
N LEU A 152 0.81 13.12 4.27
CA LEU A 152 1.66 12.55 3.23
C LEU A 152 1.15 13.01 1.87
N VAL A 153 2.02 13.65 1.08
CA VAL A 153 1.73 14.03 -0.32
C VAL A 153 2.83 13.48 -1.22
N MET A 154 2.42 12.80 -2.30
CA MET A 154 3.33 12.31 -3.35
C MET A 154 2.78 12.69 -4.72
N ARG A 155 3.66 13.14 -5.62
CA ARG A 155 3.32 13.52 -7.00
C ARG A 155 4.16 12.70 -7.98
N ARG A 156 3.56 12.28 -9.09
CA ARG A 156 4.21 11.53 -10.16
C ARG A 156 5.20 12.42 -10.92
N ASP A 157 6.37 11.89 -11.25
CA ASP A 157 7.34 12.55 -12.12
C ASP A 157 6.71 12.99 -13.45
N LYS A 158 7.21 14.11 -13.99
CA LYS A 158 6.82 14.78 -15.26
C LYS A 158 5.38 15.30 -15.30
N THR A 159 4.40 14.49 -14.94
CA THR A 159 2.96 14.84 -14.97
C THR A 159 2.51 15.66 -13.76
N LEU A 160 3.26 15.63 -12.65
CA LEU A 160 2.98 16.31 -11.38
C LEU A 160 1.62 15.97 -10.73
N LYS A 161 0.88 15.00 -11.30
CA LYS A 161 -0.37 14.46 -10.76
C LYS A 161 -0.10 13.84 -9.39
N VAL A 162 -0.96 14.17 -8.43
CA VAL A 162 -0.93 13.58 -7.09
C VAL A 162 -1.20 12.07 -7.19
N CYS A 163 -0.45 11.26 -6.43
CA CYS A 163 -0.63 9.81 -6.34
C CYS A 163 -0.68 9.29 -4.89
N ALA A 164 -0.57 10.17 -3.90
CA ALA A 164 -1.03 9.98 -2.53
C ALA A 164 -1.30 11.36 -1.90
N ASN A 165 -2.38 11.45 -1.12
CA ASN A 165 -2.74 12.63 -0.33
C ASN A 165 -3.66 12.19 0.81
N HIS A 166 -3.08 12.01 2.01
CA HIS A 166 -3.82 11.65 3.23
C HIS A 166 -3.10 12.17 4.47
N TYR A 167 -3.86 12.50 5.52
CA TYR A 167 -3.27 12.73 6.84
C TYR A 167 -2.60 11.46 7.35
N ILE A 168 -1.50 11.61 8.11
CA ILE A 168 -0.99 10.51 8.94
C ILE A 168 -1.88 10.45 10.19
N VAL A 169 -2.52 9.32 10.46
CA VAL A 169 -3.41 9.16 11.63
C VAL A 169 -2.88 8.09 12.59
N PRO A 170 -3.23 8.13 13.89
CA PRO A 170 -2.68 7.22 14.91
C PRO A 170 -2.91 5.74 14.62
N GLU A 171 -3.98 5.41 13.90
CA GLU A 171 -4.38 4.04 13.59
C GLU A 171 -3.54 3.41 12.46
N MET A 172 -2.78 4.21 11.71
CA MET A 172 -1.91 3.71 10.64
C MET A 172 -0.78 2.83 11.20
N LYS A 173 -0.45 1.74 10.51
CA LYS A 173 0.63 0.83 10.92
C LYS A 173 1.53 0.56 9.72
N LEU A 174 2.77 1.04 9.77
CA LEU A 174 3.80 0.67 8.81
C LEU A 174 4.27 -0.77 9.11
N SER A 175 3.90 -1.72 8.27
CA SER A 175 4.41 -3.10 8.31
C SER A 175 5.51 -3.30 7.26
N PRO A 176 6.54 -4.13 7.54
CA PRO A 176 7.55 -4.46 6.55
C PRO A 176 6.94 -5.31 5.43
N ASN A 177 7.32 -5.07 4.18
CA ASN A 177 6.86 -5.90 3.07
C ASN A 177 7.68 -7.22 3.01
N VAL A 178 7.00 -8.35 2.79
CA VAL A 178 7.66 -9.66 2.72
C VAL A 178 8.67 -9.67 1.56
N GLY A 179 9.92 -10.05 1.85
CA GLY A 179 10.99 -10.08 0.84
C GLY A 179 11.59 -8.71 0.48
N SER A 180 11.31 -7.63 1.24
CA SER A 180 11.95 -6.34 1.03
C SER A 180 12.36 -5.66 2.34
N ASP A 181 13.65 -5.32 2.45
CA ASP A 181 14.26 -4.49 3.49
C ASP A 181 14.01 -2.98 3.30
N ARG A 182 13.59 -2.59 2.10
CA ARG A 182 13.46 -1.21 1.62
C ARG A 182 12.02 -0.81 1.27
N SER A 183 11.02 -1.50 1.83
CA SER A 183 9.61 -1.21 1.57
C SER A 183 8.71 -1.32 2.81
N TRP A 184 7.76 -0.40 2.94
CA TRP A 184 6.73 -0.39 4.00
C TRP A 184 5.32 -0.44 3.40
N VAL A 185 4.39 -1.05 4.12
CA VAL A 185 2.98 -1.20 3.77
C VAL A 185 2.10 -0.56 4.86
N TRP A 186 1.02 0.12 4.47
CA TRP A 186 0.00 0.63 5.42
C TRP A 186 -1.37 0.74 4.75
N ASN A 187 -2.40 0.95 5.57
CA ASN A 187 -3.73 1.32 5.12
C ASN A 187 -3.95 2.82 5.38
N ALA A 188 -4.49 3.53 4.39
CA ALA A 188 -5.03 4.87 4.55
C ALA A 188 -6.54 4.81 4.31
N ALA A 189 -7.35 5.24 5.29
CA ALA A 189 -8.81 5.13 5.21
C ALA A 189 -9.45 6.21 4.31
N ALA A 190 -8.75 7.31 4.06
CA ALA A 190 -9.23 8.48 3.32
C ALA A 190 -8.08 9.12 2.53
N ASP A 191 -7.61 8.44 1.48
CA ASP A 191 -6.70 9.03 0.49
C ASP A 191 -7.50 9.73 -0.60
N VAL A 192 -7.22 11.03 -0.81
CA VAL A 192 -7.96 11.90 -1.75
C VAL A 192 -7.14 12.21 -3.02
N SER A 193 -6.20 11.34 -3.41
CA SER A 193 -5.31 11.66 -4.55
C SER A 193 -5.98 11.61 -5.91
N GLU A 194 -7.15 10.95 -6.02
CA GLU A 194 -7.93 10.80 -7.26
C GLU A 194 -9.32 11.47 -7.15
N GLY A 195 -9.53 12.35 -6.16
CA GLY A 195 -10.78 13.08 -5.93
C GLY A 195 -11.38 12.78 -4.55
N GLU A 196 -12.46 11.99 -4.53
CA GLU A 196 -13.16 11.61 -3.29
C GLU A 196 -12.28 10.75 -2.36
N PRO A 197 -12.55 10.73 -1.03
CA PRO A 197 -11.82 9.90 -0.07
C PRO A 197 -11.96 8.40 -0.37
N GLU A 198 -10.82 7.75 -0.65
CA GLU A 198 -10.76 6.30 -0.88
C GLU A 198 -9.98 5.57 0.23
N ALA A 199 -10.51 4.45 0.71
CA ALA A 199 -9.78 3.52 1.56
C ALA A 199 -8.81 2.67 0.72
N VAL A 200 -7.51 2.82 0.95
CA VAL A 200 -6.45 2.20 0.14
C VAL A 200 -5.40 1.49 0.98
N THR A 201 -4.95 0.32 0.53
CA THR A 201 -3.72 -0.31 1.03
C THR A 201 -2.57 0.08 0.11
N LEU A 202 -1.57 0.73 0.68
CA LEU A 202 -0.42 1.29 -0.04
C LEU A 202 0.87 0.57 0.36
N ALA A 203 1.77 0.40 -0.60
CA ALA A 203 3.15 0.00 -0.35
C ALA A 203 4.09 1.03 -0.97
N ILE A 204 5.12 1.45 -0.23
CA ILE A 204 6.15 2.38 -0.71
C ILE A 204 7.51 1.69 -0.69
N ARG A 205 8.29 1.89 -1.75
CA ARG A 205 9.64 1.36 -1.91
C ARG A 205 10.65 2.48 -2.11
N PHE A 206 11.76 2.40 -1.39
CA PHE A 206 12.88 3.33 -1.48
C PHE A 206 14.09 2.70 -2.19
N ALA A 207 15.12 3.50 -2.45
CA ALA A 207 16.34 3.03 -3.11
C ALA A 207 17.07 1.94 -2.29
N ASN A 208 17.19 2.13 -0.98
CA ASN A 208 17.89 1.25 -0.04
C ASN A 208 17.15 1.17 1.32
N ALA A 209 17.60 0.30 2.21
CA ALA A 209 17.01 0.11 3.53
C ALA A 209 17.16 1.35 4.44
N GLU A 210 18.26 2.09 4.33
CA GLU A 210 18.52 3.33 5.07
C GLU A 210 17.43 4.38 4.80
N ASN A 211 17.16 4.68 3.53
CA ASN A 211 16.10 5.62 3.13
C ASN A 211 14.71 5.15 3.56
N ALA A 212 14.47 3.83 3.59
CA ALA A 212 13.22 3.27 4.09
C ALA A 212 13.07 3.46 5.61
N ASN A 213 14.14 3.29 6.39
CA ASN A 213 14.13 3.56 7.83
C ASN A 213 13.97 5.05 8.12
N ASN A 214 14.69 5.93 7.41
CA ASN A 214 14.55 7.38 7.52
C ASN A 214 13.10 7.86 7.25
N PHE A 215 12.41 7.25 6.28
CA PHE A 215 10.97 7.49 6.07
C PHE A 215 10.12 7.00 7.23
N LYS A 216 10.34 5.76 7.71
CA LYS A 216 9.58 5.19 8.83
C LYS A 216 9.70 6.04 10.08
N ASP A 217 10.91 6.47 10.45
CA ASP A 217 11.15 7.27 11.65
C ASP A 217 10.45 8.64 11.54
N SER A 218 10.51 9.26 10.35
CA SER A 218 9.81 10.52 10.06
C SER A 218 8.29 10.36 10.08
N PHE A 219 7.77 9.26 9.55
CA PHE A 219 6.34 8.93 9.54
C PHE A 219 5.82 8.65 10.95
N MET A 220 6.54 7.86 11.75
CA MET A 220 6.17 7.55 13.14
C MET A 220 6.26 8.79 14.04
N LYS A 221 7.24 9.68 13.81
CA LYS A 221 7.29 11.00 14.46
C LYS A 221 6.04 11.82 14.12
N ALA A 222 5.72 11.97 12.84
CA ALA A 222 4.54 12.70 12.38
C ALA A 222 3.22 12.09 12.90
N GLN A 223 3.14 10.77 13.00
CA GLN A 223 2.01 10.06 13.57
C GLN A 223 1.78 10.42 15.04
N LYS A 224 2.85 10.38 15.86
CA LYS A 224 2.76 10.75 17.27
C LYS A 224 2.41 12.23 17.47
N GLU A 225 3.02 13.12 16.70
CA GLU A 225 2.68 14.55 16.74
C GLU A 225 1.21 14.81 16.36
N ASN A 226 0.69 14.07 15.38
CA ASN A 226 -0.72 14.15 15.00
C ASN A 226 -1.67 13.53 16.03
N GLU A 227 -1.30 12.44 16.70
CA GLU A 227 -2.08 11.83 17.79
C GLU A 227 -2.41 12.83 18.90
N GLU A 228 -1.40 13.58 19.35
CA GLU A 228 -1.56 14.64 20.35
C GLU A 228 -2.50 15.77 19.87
N ILE A 229 -2.61 16.01 18.56
CA ILE A 229 -3.50 17.03 17.96
C ILE A 229 -4.92 16.50 17.80
N PHE A 230 -5.09 15.25 17.36
CA PHE A 230 -6.40 14.62 17.19
C PHE A 230 -7.10 14.41 18.54
N ASN A 231 -6.37 14.00 19.59
CA ASN A 231 -6.94 13.83 20.93
C ASN A 231 -7.43 15.18 21.50
N LYS A 232 -6.62 16.25 21.40
CA LYS A 232 -7.02 17.61 21.83
C LYS A 232 -8.24 18.14 21.07
N ALA A 233 -8.39 17.79 19.80
CA ALA A 233 -9.56 18.18 19.01
C ALA A 233 -10.84 17.46 19.50
N GLN A 234 -10.75 16.17 19.81
CA GLN A 234 -11.88 15.41 20.40
C GLN A 234 -12.26 15.90 21.79
N GLU A 235 -11.28 16.24 22.64
CA GLU A 235 -11.52 16.85 23.96
C GLU A 235 -12.21 18.22 23.86
N ALA A 236 -11.89 19.02 22.83
CA ALA A 236 -12.49 20.34 22.61
C ALA A 236 -13.90 20.29 22.01
N GLU A 237 -14.28 19.20 21.32
CA GLU A 237 -15.63 18.98 20.79
C GLU A 237 -16.56 18.24 21.76
N ALA A 238 -16.04 17.71 22.88
CA ALA A 238 -16.85 17.10 23.93
C ALA A 238 -17.73 18.15 24.64
N PRO A 239 -19.03 17.88 24.84
CA PRO A 239 -19.90 18.81 25.57
C PRO A 239 -19.45 18.93 27.05
N PRO A 240 -19.58 20.12 27.67
CA PRO A 240 -19.23 20.29 29.08
C PRO A 240 -20.11 19.39 29.96
N SER A 241 -19.47 18.75 30.94
CA SER A 241 -20.06 17.84 31.94
C SER A 241 -20.94 18.53 32.96
#